data_AF-A0A7V9PI44-F1
#
_entry.id   AF-A0A7V9PI44-F1
#
_cell.length_a   1.000
_cell.length_b   1.000
_cell.length_c   1.000
_cell.angle_alpha   90.00
_cell.angle_beta   90.00
_cell.angle_gamma   90.00
#
_symmetry.space_group_name_H-M   'P 1'
#
loop_
_entity.id
_entity.type
_entity.pdbx_description
1 polymer ?
#
loop_
_entity_poly.entity_id
_entity_poly.type
_entity_poly.pdbx_seq_one_letter_code
_entity_poly.pdbx_strand_id
1 'polypeptide(L)'
;MSKGTQMVNPERGEVLLEVKGANGNTTDSYVLLMRTNALVRLEQHMGDHIHKLGPRISSPGMGDLRALLCAALSTRHPEITLEGAGEIIDAAGFEEAGAAVMNALNLGFPRLAAGAAAVQNAGKVNGRGTGRGSSPTRRKRASVQPTSGS
;
A
#
# COMPACT_ATOMS: atom_id res chain seq x y z
N MET A 1 9.41 17.09 -18.01
CA MET A 1 9.39 17.73 -16.68
C MET A 1 8.13 17.24 -15.97
N SER A 2 8.26 16.19 -15.16
CA SER A 2 7.18 15.60 -14.37
C SER A 2 6.80 16.57 -13.25
N LYS A 3 5.53 16.98 -13.19
CA LYS A 3 5.03 17.83 -12.10
C LYS A 3 4.54 16.92 -10.99
N GLY A 4 5.32 16.88 -9.92
CA GLY A 4 5.16 15.92 -8.84
C GLY A 4 4.08 16.32 -7.84
N THR A 5 3.48 15.31 -7.24
CA THR A 5 2.71 15.40 -6.00
C THR A 5 3.47 16.26 -4.96
N GLN A 6 2.84 17.32 -4.45
CA GLN A 6 3.42 18.18 -3.41
C GLN A 6 2.60 18.12 -2.13
N MET A 7 3.23 18.01 -0.97
CA MET A 7 2.53 18.10 0.31
C MET A 7 2.16 19.57 0.58
N VAL A 8 0.86 19.84 0.77
CA VAL A 8 0.34 21.21 1.03
C VAL A 8 0.28 21.49 2.52
N ASN A 9 -0.13 20.49 3.30
CA ASN A 9 -0.19 20.58 4.75
C ASN A 9 0.08 19.20 5.38
N PRO A 10 1.32 18.93 5.83
CA PRO A 10 1.70 17.65 6.42
C PRO A 10 0.94 17.34 7.70
N GLU A 11 0.74 18.34 8.58
CA GLU A 11 0.05 18.14 9.86
C GLU A 11 -1.44 17.83 9.73
N ARG A 12 -2.05 18.16 8.58
CA ARG A 12 -3.45 17.87 8.26
C ARG A 12 -3.64 16.74 7.27
N GLY A 13 -2.55 16.19 6.73
CA GLY A 13 -2.56 15.13 5.72
C GLY A 13 -3.09 15.55 4.36
N GLU A 14 -2.84 16.80 3.97
CA GLU A 14 -3.25 17.34 2.67
C GLU A 14 -2.15 17.21 1.62
N VAL A 15 -2.51 16.64 0.49
CA VAL A 15 -1.61 16.37 -0.65
C VAL A 15 -2.15 17.05 -1.90
N LEU A 16 -1.30 17.79 -2.61
CA LEU A 16 -1.61 18.38 -3.91
C LEU A 16 -1.36 17.36 -5.02
N LEU A 17 -2.34 17.20 -5.89
CA LEU A 17 -2.21 16.57 -7.19
C LEU A 17 -2.41 17.65 -8.24
N GLU A 18 -1.35 17.97 -8.98
CA GLU A 18 -1.42 18.85 -10.13
C GLU A 18 -1.63 18.03 -11.39
N VAL A 19 -2.59 18.44 -12.21
CA VAL A 19 -3.00 17.73 -13.42
C VAL A 19 -2.93 18.70 -14.58
N LYS A 20 -2.39 18.26 -15.71
CA LYS A 20 -2.41 19.09 -16.92
C LYS A 20 -3.80 19.02 -17.55
N GLY A 21 -4.40 20.18 -17.78
CA GLY A 21 -5.63 20.28 -18.56
C GLY A 21 -5.42 19.77 -19.98
N ALA A 22 -6.53 19.42 -20.65
CA ALA A 22 -6.54 18.78 -21.97
C ALA A 22 -5.76 19.54 -23.08
N ASN A 23 -5.57 20.85 -22.92
CA ASN A 23 -4.83 21.71 -23.85
C ASN A 23 -3.35 21.90 -23.49
N GLY A 24 -2.86 21.31 -22.41
CA GLY A 24 -1.48 21.42 -21.92
C GLY A 24 -1.07 22.79 -21.38
N ASN A 25 -1.94 23.80 -21.49
CA ASN A 25 -1.71 25.18 -21.06
C ASN A 25 -2.33 25.52 -19.71
N THR A 26 -3.28 24.71 -19.25
CA THR A 26 -3.90 24.85 -17.93
C THR A 26 -3.36 23.77 -16.99
N THR A 27 -3.15 24.12 -15.72
CA THR A 27 -2.84 23.15 -14.66
C THR A 27 -3.97 23.22 -13.64
N ASP A 28 -4.69 22.12 -13.48
CA ASP A 28 -5.72 21.97 -12.46
C ASP A 28 -5.07 21.39 -11.19
N SER A 29 -5.46 21.90 -10.03
CA SER A 29 -4.85 21.53 -8.76
C SER A 29 -5.90 20.95 -7.82
N TYR A 30 -5.72 19.68 -7.44
CA TYR A 30 -6.62 18.98 -6.55
C TYR A 30 -5.94 18.72 -5.20
N VAL A 31 -6.66 19.03 -4.12
CA VAL A 31 -6.23 18.75 -2.75
C VAL A 31 -6.86 17.45 -2.28
N LEU A 32 -6.03 16.42 -2.11
CA LEU A 32 -6.39 15.13 -1.57
C LEU A 32 -6.25 15.14 -0.06
N LEU A 33 -7.26 14.60 0.62
CA LEU A 33 -7.30 14.52 2.08
C LEU A 33 -8.03 13.25 2.52
N MET A 34 -7.28 12.32 3.10
CA MET A 34 -7.85 11.07 3.60
C MET A 34 -8.24 11.22 5.08
N ARG A 35 -9.55 11.34 5.36
CA ARG A 35 -10.13 11.41 6.71
C ARG A 35 -11.14 10.30 6.96
N THR A 36 -11.67 10.21 8.17
CA THR A 36 -12.60 9.15 8.58
C THR A 36 -13.78 9.01 7.63
N ASN A 37 -14.41 10.12 7.22
CA ASN A 37 -15.53 10.09 6.29
C ASN A 37 -15.14 9.61 4.89
N ALA A 38 -13.91 9.89 4.45
CA ALA A 38 -13.39 9.37 3.18
C ALA A 38 -13.21 7.85 3.25
N LEU A 39 -12.67 7.32 4.36
CA LEU A 39 -12.57 5.88 4.57
C LEU A 39 -13.95 5.20 4.63
N VAL A 40 -14.92 5.78 5.33
CA VAL A 40 -16.29 5.24 5.38
C VAL A 40 -16.91 5.20 3.98
N ARG A 41 -16.75 6.26 3.18
CA ARG A 41 -17.21 6.26 1.78
C ARG A 41 -16.51 5.20 0.94
N LEU A 42 -15.21 5.00 1.16
CA LEU A 42 -14.44 3.96 0.49
C LEU A 42 -14.93 2.56 0.84
N GLU A 43 -15.17 2.26 2.13
CA GLU A 43 -15.71 0.99 2.60
C GLU A 43 -17.10 0.72 2.00
N GLN A 44 -17.97 1.72 2.00
CA GLN A 44 -19.30 1.64 1.39
C GLN A 44 -19.22 1.33 -0.10
N HIS A 45 -18.26 1.92 -0.80
CA HIS A 45 -18.08 1.69 -2.24
C HIS A 45 -17.48 0.31 -2.54
N MET A 46 -16.51 -0.13 -1.74
CA MET A 46 -15.81 -1.40 -1.97
C MET A 46 -16.56 -2.61 -1.40
N GLY A 47 -17.58 -2.40 -0.56
CA GLY A 47 -18.36 -3.46 0.06
C GLY A 47 -17.61 -4.24 1.15
N ASP A 48 -16.47 -3.71 1.60
CA ASP A 48 -15.56 -4.34 2.56
C ASP A 48 -15.07 -3.34 3.59
N HIS A 49 -14.72 -3.84 4.77
CA HIS A 49 -14.12 -3.04 5.84
C HIS A 49 -12.64 -2.76 5.57
N ILE A 50 -12.14 -1.63 6.08
CA ILE A 50 -10.79 -1.12 5.83
C ILE A 50 -9.67 -2.12 6.16
N HIS A 51 -9.87 -2.99 7.15
CA HIS A 51 -8.90 -4.02 7.52
C HIS A 51 -8.75 -5.14 6.46
N LYS A 52 -9.79 -5.39 5.65
CA LYS A 52 -9.73 -6.32 4.51
C LYS A 52 -9.19 -5.65 3.26
N LEU A 53 -9.26 -4.32 3.19
CA LEU A 53 -8.83 -3.54 2.04
C LEU A 53 -7.31 -3.30 1.98
N GLY A 54 -6.58 -3.49 3.08
CA GLY A 54 -5.12 -3.24 3.13
C GLY A 54 -4.31 -3.80 1.95
N PRO A 55 -4.45 -5.10 1.58
CA PRO A 55 -3.77 -5.67 0.41
C PRO A 55 -4.21 -5.03 -0.92
N ARG A 56 -5.50 -4.74 -1.10
CA ARG A 56 -6.05 -4.10 -2.30
C ARG A 56 -5.59 -2.65 -2.43
N ILE A 57 -5.46 -1.94 -1.33
CA ILE A 57 -4.95 -0.57 -1.29
C ILE A 57 -3.45 -0.53 -1.63
N SER A 58 -2.69 -1.56 -1.26
CA SER A 58 -1.25 -1.63 -1.52
C SER A 58 -0.92 -1.90 -2.99
N SER A 59 -1.85 -2.50 -3.74
CA SER A 59 -1.71 -2.78 -5.18
C SER A 59 -3.09 -2.63 -5.84
N PRO A 60 -3.59 -1.39 -5.97
CA PRO A 60 -4.96 -1.15 -6.40
C PRO A 60 -5.12 -1.47 -7.89
N GLY A 61 -6.22 -2.12 -8.24
CA GLY A 61 -6.70 -2.14 -9.62
C GLY A 61 -7.25 -0.78 -10.03
N MET A 62 -7.59 -0.60 -11.32
CA MET A 62 -8.11 0.68 -11.83
C MET A 62 -9.37 1.15 -11.10
N GLY A 63 -10.30 0.23 -10.82
CA GLY A 63 -11.50 0.53 -10.06
C GLY A 63 -11.21 0.94 -8.62
N ASP A 64 -10.22 0.29 -7.99
CA ASP A 64 -9.82 0.59 -6.62
C ASP A 64 -9.15 1.96 -6.52
N LEU A 65 -8.24 2.28 -7.45
CA LEU A 65 -7.59 3.59 -7.49
C LEU A 65 -8.60 4.72 -7.70
N ARG A 66 -9.57 4.53 -8.60
CA ARG A 66 -10.64 5.50 -8.86
C ARG A 66 -11.49 5.75 -7.63
N ALA A 67 -11.86 4.69 -6.90
CA ALA A 67 -12.60 4.81 -5.65
C ALA A 67 -11.79 5.49 -4.55
N LEU A 68 -10.50 5.13 -4.42
CA LEU A 68 -9.55 5.71 -3.49
C LEU A 68 -9.36 7.21 -3.73
N LEU A 69 -9.18 7.61 -4.98
CA LEU A 69 -9.03 9.01 -5.36
C LEU A 69 -10.33 9.80 -5.11
N CYS A 70 -11.48 9.28 -5.53
CA CYS A 70 -12.78 9.91 -5.28
C CYS A 70 -13.02 10.13 -3.78
N ALA A 71 -12.72 9.12 -2.95
CA ALA A 71 -12.79 9.24 -1.50
C ALA A 71 -11.86 10.34 -0.96
N ALA A 72 -10.60 10.37 -1.41
CA ALA A 72 -9.61 11.38 -1.01
C ALA A 72 -10.02 12.82 -1.40
N LEU A 73 -10.69 13.00 -2.53
CA LEU A 73 -11.14 14.30 -3.03
C LEU A 73 -12.39 14.80 -2.31
N SER A 74 -13.26 13.89 -1.85
CA SER A 74 -14.60 14.22 -1.33
C SER A 74 -14.65 15.25 -0.20
N THR A 75 -13.56 15.46 0.54
CA THR A 75 -13.51 16.44 1.63
C THR A 75 -13.31 17.87 1.12
N ARG A 76 -12.58 18.06 0.02
CA ARG A 76 -12.23 19.38 -0.54
C ARG A 76 -12.93 19.68 -1.86
N HIS A 77 -13.31 18.62 -2.58
CA HIS A 77 -13.96 18.64 -3.89
C HIS A 77 -15.18 17.70 -3.86
N PRO A 78 -16.21 17.99 -3.05
CA PRO A 78 -17.37 17.12 -2.87
C PRO A 78 -18.21 16.90 -4.16
N GLU A 79 -18.05 17.79 -5.14
CA GLU A 79 -18.65 17.72 -6.47
C GLU A 79 -18.01 16.66 -7.39
N ILE A 80 -16.78 16.21 -7.08
CA ILE A 80 -16.09 15.22 -7.90
C ILE A 80 -16.71 13.85 -7.69
N THR A 81 -17.28 13.32 -8.76
CA THR A 81 -17.88 11.99 -8.81
C THR A 81 -16.81 10.91 -9.01
N LEU A 82 -17.23 9.65 -8.92
CA LEU A 82 -16.41 8.50 -9.30
C LEU A 82 -15.97 8.53 -10.78
N GLU A 83 -16.76 9.15 -11.65
CA GLU A 83 -16.42 9.32 -13.07
C GLU A 83 -15.39 10.44 -13.24
N GLY A 84 -15.62 11.60 -12.60
CA GLY A 84 -14.64 12.70 -12.60
C GLY A 84 -13.29 12.30 -11.98
N ALA A 85 -13.29 11.43 -10.96
CA ALA A 85 -12.04 10.86 -10.45
C ALA A 85 -11.31 10.00 -11.51
N GLY A 86 -12.05 9.33 -12.39
CA GLY A 86 -11.47 8.63 -13.55
C GLY A 86 -10.81 9.60 -14.53
N GLU A 87 -11.50 10.70 -14.87
CA GLU A 87 -10.95 11.75 -15.75
C GLU A 87 -9.66 12.36 -15.18
N ILE A 88 -9.62 12.57 -13.87
CA ILE A 88 -8.41 13.04 -13.16
C ILE A 88 -7.28 12.02 -13.28
N ILE A 89 -7.56 10.72 -13.15
CA ILE A 89 -6.56 9.65 -13.32
C ILE A 89 -6.06 9.61 -14.77
N ASP A 90 -6.94 9.77 -15.76
CA ASP A 90 -6.55 9.77 -17.16
C ASP A 90 -5.64 10.96 -17.50
N ALA A 91 -5.91 12.13 -16.90
CA ALA A 91 -5.12 13.33 -17.13
C ALA A 91 -3.81 13.38 -16.32
N ALA A 92 -3.78 12.83 -15.10
CA ALA A 92 -2.58 12.76 -14.26
C ALA A 92 -1.69 11.55 -14.60
N GLY A 93 -2.30 10.47 -15.08
CA GLY A 93 -1.69 9.15 -15.19
C GLY A 93 -1.86 8.32 -13.91
N PHE A 94 -1.94 7.00 -14.11
CA PHE A 94 -2.19 6.02 -13.06
C PHE A 94 -1.16 6.07 -11.92
N GLU A 95 0.12 6.17 -12.25
CA GLU A 95 1.21 6.15 -11.26
C GLU A 95 1.22 7.41 -10.39
N GLU A 96 1.05 8.59 -10.98
CA GLU A 96 1.04 9.88 -10.25
C GLU A 96 -0.20 9.99 -9.34
N ALA A 97 -1.37 9.60 -9.84
CA ALA A 97 -2.58 9.53 -9.03
C ALA A 97 -2.44 8.52 -7.89
N GLY A 98 -1.89 7.33 -8.16
CA GLY A 98 -1.63 6.30 -7.16
C GLY A 98 -0.69 6.78 -6.05
N ALA A 99 0.42 7.42 -6.42
CA ALA A 99 1.37 7.98 -5.47
C ALA A 99 0.71 9.07 -4.59
N ALA A 100 -0.08 9.97 -5.18
CA ALA A 100 -0.76 11.03 -4.45
C ALA A 100 -1.75 10.49 -3.41
N VAL A 101 -2.56 9.48 -3.79
CA VAL A 101 -3.51 8.87 -2.87
C VAL A 101 -2.80 8.11 -1.74
N MET A 102 -1.75 7.36 -2.06
CA MET A 102 -0.97 6.64 -1.03
C MET A 102 -0.30 7.62 -0.04
N ASN A 103 0.20 8.75 -0.52
CA ASN A 103 0.74 9.80 0.35
C ASN A 103 -0.36 10.39 1.26
N ALA A 104 -1.54 10.69 0.72
CA ALA A 104 -2.65 11.19 1.52
C ALA A 104 -3.12 10.18 2.57
N LEU A 105 -3.16 8.89 2.21
CA LEU A 105 -3.50 7.80 3.13
C LEU A 105 -2.45 7.64 4.23
N ASN A 106 -1.16 7.71 3.89
CA ASN A 106 -0.07 7.58 4.86
C ASN A 106 -0.06 8.71 5.88
N LEU A 107 -0.36 9.94 5.44
CA LEU A 107 -0.44 11.10 6.32
C LEU A 107 -1.72 11.09 7.17
N GLY A 108 -2.87 10.74 6.57
CA GLY A 108 -4.15 10.71 7.28
C GLY A 108 -4.28 9.53 8.25
N PHE A 109 -3.66 8.39 7.91
CA PHE A 109 -3.77 7.13 8.66
C PHE A 109 -2.45 6.36 8.68
N PRO A 110 -1.46 6.80 9.49
CA PRO A 110 -0.13 6.18 9.56
C PRO A 110 -0.16 4.67 9.87
N ARG A 111 -1.18 4.21 10.59
CA ARG A 111 -1.33 2.79 10.96
C ARG A 111 -1.79 1.90 9.80
N LEU A 112 -2.52 2.45 8.83
CA LEU A 112 -2.90 1.73 7.59
C LEU A 112 -1.70 1.60 6.65
N ALA A 113 -0.85 2.64 6.59
CA ALA A 113 0.42 2.62 5.86
C ALA A 113 1.36 1.52 6.33
N ALA A 114 1.46 1.33 7.66
CA ALA A 114 2.34 0.33 8.26
C ALA A 114 1.94 -1.11 7.86
N GLY A 115 0.65 -1.37 7.65
CA GLY A 115 0.16 -2.67 7.14
C GLY A 115 0.56 -2.94 5.69
N ALA A 116 0.55 -1.90 4.84
CA ALA A 116 1.00 -1.97 3.45
C ALA A 116 2.53 -2.15 3.33
N ALA A 117 3.30 -1.44 4.16
CA ALA A 117 4.76 -1.51 4.17
C ALA A 117 5.33 -2.82 4.77
N ALA A 118 4.60 -3.46 5.68
CA ALA A 118 5.00 -4.74 6.26
C ALA A 118 5.00 -5.89 5.23
N VAL A 119 4.10 -5.85 4.25
CA VAL A 119 4.05 -6.85 3.16
C VAL A 119 5.22 -6.68 2.19
N GLN A 120 5.67 -5.44 1.93
CA GLN A 120 6.82 -5.18 1.07
C GLN A 120 8.16 -5.59 1.70
N ASN A 121 8.25 -5.63 3.04
CA ASN A 121 9.43 -6.13 3.75
C ASN A 121 9.42 -7.65 3.98
N ALA A 122 8.29 -8.33 3.76
CA ALA A 122 8.22 -9.79 3.85
C ALA A 122 8.98 -10.50 2.71
N GLY A 123 9.33 -9.78 1.63
CA GLY A 123 10.18 -10.27 0.55
C GLY A 123 11.69 -10.19 0.81
N LYS A 124 12.13 -9.63 1.95
CA LYS A 124 13.56 -9.46 2.27
C LYS A 124 13.88 -9.92 3.69
N VAL A 125 13.40 -11.11 4.06
CA VAL A 125 13.95 -11.81 5.22
C VAL A 125 15.28 -12.42 4.80
N ASN A 126 16.36 -11.74 5.19
CA ASN A 126 17.72 -12.23 5.15
C ASN A 126 17.77 -13.67 5.69
N GLY A 127 18.13 -14.63 4.83
CA GLY A 127 18.46 -15.98 5.23
C GLY A 127 19.72 -15.98 6.10
N ARG A 128 19.56 -15.75 7.41
CA ARG A 128 20.54 -16.09 8.44
C ARG A 128 19.92 -17.11 9.38
N GLY A 129 20.00 -18.37 8.97
CA GLY A 129 19.89 -19.52 9.85
C GLY A 129 21.28 -20.10 10.10
N THR A 130 22.05 -19.47 10.99
CA THR A 130 23.23 -20.10 11.61
C THR A 130 22.73 -21.17 12.57
N GLY A 131 22.90 -22.45 12.23
CA GLY A 131 22.58 -23.53 13.16
C GLY A 131 22.33 -24.88 12.50
N ARG A 132 23.37 -25.51 11.95
CA ARG A 132 23.40 -26.97 11.88
C ARG A 132 24.78 -27.46 12.26
N GLY A 133 24.87 -27.92 13.51
CA GLY A 133 26.07 -28.44 14.12
C GLY A 133 26.66 -29.60 13.34
N SER A 134 27.98 -29.50 13.14
CA SER A 134 28.98 -30.52 13.37
C SER A 134 28.68 -31.95 12.90
N SER A 135 29.31 -32.34 11.78
CA SER A 135 29.91 -33.68 11.65
C SER A 135 31.37 -33.60 12.13
N PRO A 136 31.81 -34.54 12.98
CA PRO A 136 32.81 -35.47 12.46
C PRO A 136 32.59 -36.92 12.92
N THR A 137 32.58 -37.80 11.92
CA THR A 137 33.40 -39.02 11.79
C THR A 137 33.93 -39.72 13.05
N ARG A 138 33.60 -41.03 13.13
CA ARG A 138 34.55 -42.18 13.28
C ARG A 138 34.53 -43.00 14.60
N ARG A 139 34.04 -44.24 14.43
CA ARG A 139 34.47 -45.56 14.99
C ARG A 139 34.55 -45.77 16.51
N LYS A 140 33.78 -46.77 16.97
CA LYS A 140 34.15 -47.99 17.76
C LYS A 140 32.83 -48.55 18.33
N ARG A 141 32.55 -49.84 18.46
CA ARG A 141 33.22 -51.12 18.20
C ARG A 141 32.11 -52.16 18.38
N ALA A 142 31.89 -53.04 17.40
CA ALA A 142 31.08 -54.23 17.64
C ALA A 142 31.92 -55.24 18.43
N SER A 143 31.41 -55.71 19.55
CA SER A 143 31.90 -56.94 20.19
C SER A 143 30.69 -57.71 20.72
N VAL A 144 30.59 -58.92 20.17
CA VAL A 144 29.54 -59.93 20.26
C VAL A 144 29.65 -60.73 21.57
N GLN A 145 28.48 -61.11 22.14
CA GLN A 145 28.17 -62.26 23.04
C GLN A 145 28.66 -62.23 24.51
N PRO A 146 28.01 -62.96 25.47
CA PRO A 146 27.54 -64.37 25.38
C PRO A 146 26.17 -64.73 26.04
N THR A 147 25.42 -65.69 25.46
CA THR A 147 25.10 -67.08 25.89
C THR A 147 23.93 -67.29 26.87
N SER A 148 22.97 -68.07 26.37
CA SER A 148 21.95 -68.94 27.01
C SER A 148 21.97 -69.20 28.52
N GLY A 149 20.76 -69.26 29.10
CA GLY A 149 20.44 -70.03 30.30
C GLY A 149 18.97 -70.44 30.29
N SER A 150 18.74 -71.75 30.23
CA SER A 150 17.48 -72.42 30.60
C SER A 150 17.31 -72.46 32.11
#